data_AF-X0TW90-F1
#
_entry.id   AF-X0TW90-F1
#
_cell.length_a   1.000
_cell.length_b   1.000
_cell.length_c   1.000
_cell.angle_alpha   90.00
_cell.angle_beta   90.00
_cell.angle_gamma   90.00
#
_symmetry.space_group_name_H-M   'P 1'
#
loop_
_entity.id
_entity.type
_entity.pdbx_description
1 polymer ?
#
loop_
_entity_poly.entity_id
_entity_poly.type
_entity_poly.pdbx_seq_one_letter_code
_entity_poly.pdbx_strand_id
1 'polypeptide(L)' 'MFLAEPPPTQADLNFRLFGFNVRVSPWFWLLAVILGAGGIGGGTPPREILIWVAVVFVSILVHEFGHTLAF' A
#
# COMPACT_ATOMS: atom_id res chain seq x y z
N MET A 1 4.02 13.84 15.08
CA MET A 1 4.01 12.45 14.57
C MET A 1 5.27 12.29 13.74
N PHE A 2 6.30 11.59 14.24
CA PHE A 2 7.60 11.44 13.58
C PHE A 2 7.56 10.33 12.52
N LEU A 3 6.97 10.60 11.37
CA LEU A 3 7.03 9.72 10.20
C LEU A 3 7.71 10.54 9.09
N ALA A 4 9.04 10.53 9.08
CA ALA A 4 9.76 11.05 7.92
C ALA A 4 9.37 10.18 6.71
N GLU A 5 8.86 10.82 5.67
CA GLU A 5 8.52 10.11 4.45
C GLU A 5 9.78 9.41 3.91
N PRO A 6 9.68 8.12 3.49
CA PRO A 6 10.78 7.46 2.81
C PRO A 6 11.23 8.31 1.62
N PRO A 7 12.56 8.49 1.40
CA PRO A 7 13.06 9.21 0.25
C PRO A 7 12.46 8.66 -1.05
N PRO A 8 12.07 9.52 -1.99
CA PRO A 8 11.47 9.06 -3.24
C PRO A 8 12.47 8.21 -4.02
N THR A 9 11.97 7.13 -4.63
CA THR A 9 12.77 6.23 -5.46
C THR A 9 12.20 6.13 -6.86
N GLN A 10 13.03 5.74 -7.84
CA GLN A 10 12.55 5.49 -9.21
C GLN A 10 11.56 4.31 -9.29
N ALA A 11 11.51 3.47 -8.26
CA ALA A 11 10.59 2.34 -8.19
C ALA A 11 9.24 2.72 -7.57
N ASP A 12 9.05 3.96 -7.13
CA ASP A 12 7.78 4.41 -6.56
C ASP A 12 6.70 4.46 -7.64
N LEU A 13 5.53 3.89 -7.32
CA LEU A 13 4.35 4.01 -8.16
C LEU A 13 3.70 5.36 -7.87
N ASN A 14 3.67 6.22 -8.89
CA ASN A 14 3.11 7.55 -8.81
C ASN A 14 1.90 7.65 -9.75
N PHE A 15 0.76 8.08 -9.24
CA PHE A 15 -0.44 8.31 -10.04
C PHE A 15 -1.27 9.45 -9.47
N ARG A 16 -2.20 9.97 -10.28
CA ARG A 16 -3.16 10.99 -9.84
C ARG A 16 -4.52 10.38 -9.63
N LEU A 17 -5.14 10.70 -8.50
CA LEU A 17 -6.49 10.24 -8.18
C LEU A 17 -7.25 11.36 -7.47
N PHE A 18 -8.44 11.69 -7.97
CA PHE A 18 -9.29 12.79 -7.47
C PHE A 18 -8.56 14.15 -7.30
N GLY A 19 -7.55 14.43 -8.13
CA GLY A 19 -6.76 15.66 -8.06
C GLY A 19 -5.54 15.60 -7.13
N PHE A 20 -5.38 14.52 -6.35
CA PHE A 20 -4.25 14.31 -5.46
C PHE A 20 -3.15 13.49 -6.14
N ASN A 21 -1.88 13.80 -5.86
CA ASN A 21 -0.74 12.98 -6.27
C ASN A 21 -0.53 11.87 -5.22
N VAL A 22 -0.78 10.62 -5.60
CA VAL A 22 -0.58 9.45 -4.75
C VAL A 22 0.76 8.81 -5.08
N ARG A 23 1.61 8.62 -4.07
CA ARG A 23 2.89 7.91 -4.14
C ARG A 23 2.81 6.63 -3.32
N VAL A 24 3.12 5.50 -3.93
CA VAL A 24 3.18 4.19 -3.26
C VAL A 24 4.60 3.65 -3.36
N SER A 25 5.26 3.48 -2.22
CA SER A 25 6.61 2.93 -2.14
C SER A 25 6.61 1.43 -2.50
N PRO A 26 7.66 0.89 -3.14
CA PRO A 26 7.86 -0.55 -3.34
C PRO A 26 7.72 -1.38 -2.07
N TRP A 27 8.15 -0.83 -0.93
CA TRP A 27 8.09 -1.49 0.36
C TRP A 27 6.67 -1.80 0.82
N PHE A 28 5.69 -0.99 0.43
CA PHE A 28 4.28 -1.27 0.71
C PHE A 28 3.87 -2.62 0.13
N TRP A 29 4.18 -2.85 -1.15
CA TRP A 29 3.80 -4.08 -1.86
C TRP A 29 4.50 -5.31 -1.28
N LEU A 30 5.80 -5.20 -1.02
CA LEU A 30 6.57 -6.30 -0.45
C LEU A 30 6.03 -6.70 0.93
N LEU A 31 5.81 -5.72 1.81
CA LEU A 31 5.28 -5.98 3.14
C LEU A 31 3.84 -6.52 3.08
N ALA A 32 2.99 -5.98 2.21
CA ALA A 32 1.62 -6.48 2.03
C ALA A 32 1.60 -7.97 1.60
N VAL A 33 2.49 -8.36 0.69
CA VAL A 33 2.65 -9.76 0.26
C VAL A 33 3.19 -10.65 1.38
N ILE A 34 4.25 -10.24 2.07
CA ILE A 34 4.84 -11.01 3.18
C ILE A 34 3.82 -11.25 4.29
N LEU A 35 3.03 -10.22 4.64
CA LEU A 35 1.98 -10.33 5.65
C LEU A 35 0.83 -11.22 5.17
N GLY A 36 0.38 -11.06 3.92
CA GLY A 36 -0.70 -11.86 3.34
C GLY A 36 -0.35 -13.33 3.14
N ALA A 37 0.92 -13.64 2.91
CA ALA A 37 1.43 -15.01 2.83
C ALA A 37 1.53 -15.70 4.21
N GLY A 38 1.21 -15.01 5.31
CA GLY A 38 1.36 -15.55 6.67
C GLY A 38 2.82 -15.60 7.16
N GLY A 39 3.69 -14.74 6.62
CA GLY A 39 5.13 -14.75 6.87
C GLY A 39 5.92 -15.60 5.87
N ILE A 40 7.20 -15.86 6.18
CA ILE A 40 8.10 -16.64 5.33
C ILE A 40 7.83 -18.13 5.57
N GLY A 41 6.84 -18.71 4.87
CA GLY A 41 6.57 -20.16 4.90
C GLY A 41 5.12 -20.61 4.68
N GLY A 42 4.17 -19.69 4.45
CA GLY A 42 2.75 -20.06 4.35
C GLY A 42 2.33 -20.60 2.97
N GLY A 43 1.45 -21.60 2.99
CA GLY A 43 0.82 -22.20 1.80
C GLY A 43 -0.40 -21.45 1.28
N THR A 44 -0.51 -20.15 1.55
CA THR A 44 -1.65 -19.33 1.11
C THR A 44 -1.71 -19.31 -0.42
N PRO A 45 -2.85 -19.68 -1.03
CA PRO A 45 -3.00 -19.67 -2.48
C PRO A 45 -2.69 -18.29 -3.06
N PRO A 46 -1.98 -18.17 -4.20
CA PRO A 46 -1.63 -16.88 -4.79
C PRO A 46 -2.83 -15.96 -5.04
N ARG A 47 -4.00 -16.53 -5.37
CA ARG A 47 -5.26 -15.78 -5.56
C ARG A 47 -5.67 -15.02 -4.29
N GLU A 48 -5.48 -15.61 -3.12
CA GLU A 48 -5.89 -15.03 -1.84
C GLU A 48 -4.94 -13.91 -1.43
N ILE A 49 -3.64 -14.07 -1.74
CA ILE A 49 -2.64 -13.01 -1.55
C ILE A 49 -2.96 -11.81 -2.46
N LEU A 50 -3.33 -12.02 -3.71
CA LEU A 50 -3.70 -10.93 -4.62
C LEU A 50 -4.94 -10.17 -4.12
N ILE A 51 -5.97 -10.89 -3.68
CA ILE A 51 -7.17 -10.28 -3.08
C ILE A 51 -6.78 -9.50 -1.82
N TRP A 52 -5.97 -10.08 -0.94
CA TRP A 52 -5.46 -9.43 0.26
C TRP A 52 -4.73 -8.13 -0.04
N VAL A 53 -3.76 -8.16 -0.95
CA VAL A 53 -2.98 -6.97 -1.35
C VAL A 53 -3.90 -5.88 -1.90
N ALA A 54 -4.89 -6.25 -2.73
CA ALA A 54 -5.86 -5.29 -3.26
C ALA A 54 -6.72 -4.67 -2.16
N VAL A 55 -7.22 -5.48 -1.21
CA VAL A 55 -8.04 -5.00 -0.09
C VAL A 55 -7.24 -4.07 0.82
N VAL A 56 -6.02 -4.45 1.21
CA VAL A 56 -5.14 -3.62 2.06
C VAL A 56 -4.81 -2.30 1.37
N PHE A 57 -4.48 -2.34 0.08
CA PHE A 57 -4.19 -1.13 -0.70
C PHE A 57 -5.39 -0.18 -0.74
N VAL A 58 -6.57 -0.67 -1.09
CA VAL A 58 -7.78 0.16 -1.15
C VAL A 58 -8.15 0.68 0.24
N SER A 59 -8.02 -0.13 1.29
CA SER A 59 -8.30 0.29 2.67
C SER A 59 -7.42 1.47 3.11
N ILE A 60 -6.11 1.40 2.87
CA ILE A 60 -5.17 2.47 3.24
C ILE A 60 -5.39 3.69 2.36
N LEU A 61 -5.62 3.49 1.06
CA LEU A 61 -5.92 4.59 0.15
C LEU A 61 -7.14 5.37 0.65
N VAL A 62 -8.26 4.69 0.91
CA VAL A 62 -9.48 5.34 1.44
C VAL A 62 -9.23 6.01 2.79
N HIS A 63 -8.43 5.40 3.68
CA HIS A 63 -8.06 5.99 4.97
C HIS A 63 -7.32 7.33 4.80
N GLU A 64 -6.27 7.35 3.98
CA GLU A 64 -5.47 8.56 3.73
C GLU A 64 -6.28 9.63 2.99
N PHE A 65 -7.11 9.23 2.02
CA PHE A 65 -8.04 10.16 1.37
C PHE A 65 -9.04 10.76 2.37
N GLY A 66 -9.47 9.99 3.38
CA GLY A 66 -10.28 10.48 4.48
C GLY A 66 -9.61 11.65 5.20
N HIS A 67 -8.30 11.56 5.47
CA HIS A 67 -7.54 12.67 6.06
C HIS A 67 -7.51 13.88 5.14
N THR A 68 -7.25 13.68 3.83
CA THR A 68 -7.18 14.80 2.87
C THR A 68 -8.51 15.51 2.59
N LEU A 69 -9.64 14.84 2.87
CA LEU A 69 -10.97 15.41 2.67
C LEU A 69 -11.52 16.03 3.96
N ALA A 70 -11.07 15.55 5.12
CA ALA A 70 -11.47 16.07 6.41
C ALA A 70 -10.67 17.32 6.84
N PHE A 71 -9.45 17.50 6.33
CA PHE A 71 -8.52 18.57 6.68
C PHE A 71 -7.92 19.22 5.43
#